data_AF-A0A8S0ZEJ5-F1
#
_entry.id   AF-A0A8S0ZEJ5-F1
#
_cell.length_a   1.000
_cell.length_b   1.000
_cell.length_c   1.000
_cell.angle_alpha   90.00
_cell.angle_beta   90.00
_cell.angle_gamma   90.00
#
_symmetry.space_group_name_H-M   'P 1'
#
loop_
_entity.id
_entity.type
_entity.pdbx_description
1 polymer ?
#
loop_
_entity_poly.entity_id
_entity_poly.type
_entity_poly.pdbx_seq_one_letter_code
_entity_poly.pdbx_strand_id
1 'polypeptide(L)'
;MFYDSYLYLVDGSYLPTVAPTGLKTDLGCWKYHFGAIEGMRQNGWTLWTVILIRLVAEEFNFKLSIMGQGDNQMLLIEFTETLPEEVTVNQVNQFISALEEKLSYIGPPLKIEETWISKDYLLYGKFPIKNRVALTTSWKKNCRMFRCCNEDFPTIETSLSSLAANLYAAVASDNVTQPIFFLSISDGHNQQFSLFLVIYQ
;
A
#
# COMPACT_ATOMS: atom_id res chain seq x y z
N MET A 1 -18.07 -3.07 21.61
CA MET A 1 -17.55 -4.29 20.94
C MET A 1 -16.04 -4.41 21.18
N PHE A 2 -15.16 -3.64 20.52
CA PHE A 2 -13.70 -3.78 20.72
C PHE A 2 -13.24 -3.55 22.17
N TYR A 3 -13.83 -2.57 22.86
CA TYR A 3 -13.51 -2.28 24.26
C TYR A 3 -13.75 -3.46 25.20
N ASP A 4 -14.85 -4.20 25.00
CA ASP A 4 -15.23 -5.31 25.86
C ASP A 4 -14.59 -6.64 25.46
N SER A 5 -13.99 -6.71 24.27
CA SER A 5 -13.34 -7.91 23.73
C SER A 5 -11.94 -8.11 24.29
N TYR A 6 -11.51 -9.38 24.34
CA TYR A 6 -10.12 -9.74 24.57
C TYR A 6 -9.39 -9.86 23.23
N LEU A 7 -8.23 -9.21 23.11
CA LEU A 7 -7.30 -9.43 22.03
C LEU A 7 -6.13 -10.26 22.56
N TYR A 8 -5.67 -11.23 21.79
CA TYR A 8 -4.52 -12.05 22.16
C TYR A 8 -3.77 -12.57 20.93
N LEU A 9 -2.50 -12.93 21.12
CA LEU A 9 -1.64 -13.46 20.06
C LEU A 9 -1.94 -14.94 19.78
N VAL A 10 -2.07 -15.29 18.51
CA VAL A 10 -2.40 -16.65 18.02
C VAL A 10 -1.31 -17.19 17.08
N ASP A 11 -0.06 -16.89 17.38
CA ASP A 11 1.10 -17.37 16.60
C ASP A 11 1.73 -18.65 17.20
N GLY A 12 1.16 -19.16 18.30
CA GLY A 12 1.67 -20.31 19.05
C GLY A 12 2.78 -19.97 20.05
N SER A 13 3.28 -18.73 20.08
CA SER A 13 4.25 -18.27 21.08
C SER A 13 3.62 -17.95 22.44
N TYR A 14 2.30 -17.72 22.45
CA TYR A 14 1.53 -17.32 23.62
C TYR A 14 0.31 -18.21 23.81
N LEU A 15 0.12 -18.71 25.04
CA LEU A 15 -1.08 -19.43 25.46
C LEU A 15 -1.81 -18.60 26.52
N PRO A 16 -3.03 -18.09 26.22
CA PRO A 16 -3.79 -17.30 27.18
C PRO A 16 -4.06 -18.05 28.48
N THR A 17 -3.82 -17.41 29.62
CA THR A 17 -4.17 -17.99 30.92
C THR A 17 -5.62 -17.68 31.25
N VAL A 18 -6.41 -18.72 31.54
CA VAL A 18 -7.82 -18.58 31.95
C VAL A 18 -7.90 -18.21 33.43
N ALA A 19 -8.61 -17.12 33.73
CA ALA A 19 -8.95 -16.67 35.07
C ALA A 19 -10.47 -16.82 35.31
N PRO A 20 -10.96 -16.76 36.56
CA PRO A 20 -12.38 -16.95 36.87
C PRO A 20 -13.34 -15.98 36.15
N THR A 21 -12.84 -14.80 35.76
CA THR A 21 -13.61 -13.72 35.15
C THR A 21 -13.32 -13.52 33.66
N GLY A 22 -12.55 -14.41 33.03
CA GLY A 22 -12.14 -14.31 31.61
C GLY A 22 -10.66 -14.61 31.39
N LEU A 23 -10.07 -14.07 30.33
CA LEU A 23 -8.63 -14.20 30.08
C LEU A 23 -7.85 -13.23 30.98
N LYS A 24 -6.72 -13.70 31.53
CA LYS A 24 -5.79 -12.85 32.27
C LYS A 24 -5.12 -11.87 31.30
N THR A 25 -5.18 -10.58 31.61
CA THR A 25 -4.49 -9.56 30.81
C THR A 25 -3.00 -9.53 31.15
N ASP A 26 -2.15 -9.62 30.14
CA ASP A 26 -0.69 -9.55 30.19
C ASP A 26 -0.15 -8.97 28.87
N LEU A 27 1.12 -9.24 28.52
CA LEU A 27 1.73 -8.73 27.28
C LEU A 27 1.11 -9.34 26.00
N GLY A 28 0.65 -10.59 26.08
CA GLY A 28 0.12 -11.36 24.95
C GLY A 28 -1.41 -11.37 24.88
N CYS A 29 -2.10 -10.89 25.93
CA CYS A 29 -3.55 -10.73 25.96
C CYS A 29 -3.97 -9.44 26.66
N TRP A 30 -4.83 -8.63 26.05
CA TRP A 30 -5.35 -7.41 26.69
C TRP A 30 -6.84 -7.21 26.43
N LYS A 31 -7.44 -6.34 27.24
CA LYS A 31 -8.83 -5.88 27.16
C LYS A 31 -8.85 -4.35 27.07
N TYR A 32 -10.02 -3.76 26.81
CA TYR A 32 -10.21 -2.31 26.78
C TYR A 32 -9.48 -1.63 25.62
N HIS A 33 -9.49 -2.29 24.46
CA HIS A 33 -8.91 -1.71 23.25
C HIS A 33 -9.82 -0.62 22.70
N PHE A 34 -9.33 0.62 22.71
CA PHE A 34 -10.03 1.79 22.18
C PHE A 34 -9.90 1.96 20.65
N GLY A 35 -8.95 1.25 20.03
CA GLY A 35 -8.66 1.33 18.60
C GLY A 35 -9.51 0.40 17.73
N ALA A 36 -9.34 0.55 16.42
CA ALA A 36 -9.81 -0.42 15.44
C ALA A 36 -8.70 -1.40 15.07
N ILE A 37 -9.08 -2.60 14.64
CA ILE A 37 -8.17 -3.61 14.11
C ILE A 37 -8.05 -3.42 12.59
N GLU A 38 -6.85 -3.61 12.05
CA GLU A 38 -6.59 -3.54 10.61
C GLU A 38 -7.55 -4.46 9.82
N GLY A 39 -8.05 -3.96 8.69
CA GLY A 39 -9.03 -4.66 7.86
C GLY A 39 -10.48 -4.56 8.33
N MET A 40 -10.76 -4.14 9.57
CA MET A 40 -12.14 -3.94 10.05
C MET A 40 -12.65 -2.53 9.74
N ARG A 41 -13.88 -2.43 9.21
CA ARG A 41 -14.54 -1.16 8.85
C ARG A 41 -13.71 -0.24 7.93
N GLN A 42 -12.81 -0.81 7.11
CA GLN A 42 -11.91 -0.05 6.24
C GLN A 42 -12.65 0.96 5.36
N ASN A 43 -13.79 0.58 4.77
CA ASN A 43 -14.62 1.48 3.95
C ASN A 43 -15.21 2.64 4.76
N GLY A 44 -15.62 2.39 6.01
CA GLY A 44 -16.18 3.42 6.88
C GLY A 44 -15.14 4.45 7.27
N TRP A 45 -13.94 4.00 7.65
CA TRP A 45 -12.81 4.87 7.94
C TRP A 45 -12.37 5.67 6.71
N THR A 46 -12.28 5.03 5.55
CA THR A 46 -11.93 5.70 4.28
C THR A 46 -12.96 6.78 3.93
N LEU A 47 -14.26 6.47 4.04
CA LEU A 47 -15.33 7.43 3.78
C LEU A 47 -15.23 8.64 4.72
N TRP A 48 -15.02 8.38 6.01
CA TRP A 48 -14.90 9.43 7.01
C TRP A 48 -13.73 10.37 6.70
N THR A 49 -12.54 9.85 6.39
CA THR A 49 -11.37 10.66 6.01
C THR A 49 -11.60 11.43 4.70
N VAL A 50 -12.27 10.82 3.71
CA VAL A 50 -12.58 11.49 2.43
C VAL A 50 -13.50 12.69 2.65
N ILE A 51 -14.51 12.55 3.52
CA ILE A 51 -15.42 13.67 3.86
C ILE A 51 -14.64 14.80 4.53
N LEU A 52 -13.77 14.47 5.49
CA LEU A 52 -12.98 15.47 6.20
C LEU A 52 -12.05 16.25 5.26
N ILE A 53 -11.32 15.54 4.40
CA ILE A 53 -10.43 16.15 3.41
C ILE A 53 -11.22 17.09 2.48
N ARG A 54 -12.41 16.66 2.02
CA ARG A 54 -13.28 17.50 1.19
C ARG A 54 -13.76 18.74 1.93
N LEU A 55 -14.13 18.61 3.20
CA LEU A 55 -14.57 19.73 4.03
C LEU A 55 -13.46 20.77 4.19
N VAL A 56 -12.21 20.36 4.40
CA VAL A 56 -11.07 21.29 4.46
C VAL A 56 -10.82 21.91 3.09
N ALA A 57 -10.98 21.16 2.01
CA ALA A 57 -10.75 21.66 0.65
C ALA A 57 -11.75 22.73 0.22
N GLU A 58 -12.95 22.79 0.80
CA GLU A 58 -13.95 23.85 0.53
C GLU A 58 -13.46 25.24 0.95
N GLU A 59 -12.47 25.33 1.85
CA GLU A 59 -11.84 26.59 2.27
C GLU A 59 -10.85 27.15 1.23
N PHE A 60 -10.53 26.38 0.18
CA PHE A 60 -9.49 26.70 -0.80
C PHE A 60 -10.05 26.78 -2.24
N ASN A 61 -9.40 27.61 -3.08
CA ASN A 61 -9.82 27.83 -4.46
C ASN A 61 -9.10 26.90 -5.45
N PHE A 62 -9.33 25.59 -5.33
CA PHE A 62 -8.88 24.58 -6.30
C PHE A 62 -9.90 23.44 -6.43
N LYS A 63 -9.78 22.66 -7.50
CA LYS A 63 -10.59 21.45 -7.69
C LYS A 63 -9.85 20.24 -7.14
N LEU A 64 -10.49 19.52 -6.22
CA LEU A 64 -9.94 18.33 -5.58
C LEU A 64 -10.60 17.04 -6.08
N SER A 65 -9.77 16.11 -6.56
CA SER A 65 -10.15 14.73 -6.83
C SER A 65 -9.41 13.78 -5.89
N ILE A 66 -10.11 12.83 -5.29
CA ILE A 66 -9.56 11.93 -4.27
C ILE A 66 -9.70 10.50 -4.75
N MET A 67 -8.61 9.73 -4.65
CA MET A 67 -8.60 8.28 -4.82
C MET A 67 -7.96 7.67 -3.59
N GLY A 68 -8.55 6.64 -3.01
CA GLY A 68 -8.00 6.07 -1.79
C GLY A 68 -8.55 4.70 -1.49
N GLN A 69 -7.72 3.88 -0.85
CA GLN A 69 -8.10 2.57 -0.34
C GLN A 69 -7.55 2.43 1.08
N GLY A 70 -8.41 2.60 2.09
CA GLY A 70 -7.98 2.56 3.48
C GLY A 70 -7.12 3.77 3.86
N ASP A 71 -5.91 3.48 4.33
CA ASP A 71 -4.90 4.44 4.78
C ASP A 71 -4.16 5.13 3.63
N ASN A 72 -4.11 4.51 2.46
CA ASN A 72 -3.37 5.03 1.32
C ASN A 72 -4.29 5.88 0.43
N GLN A 73 -4.19 7.20 0.59
CA GLN A 73 -5.04 8.18 -0.08
C GLN A 73 -4.20 9.12 -0.94
N MET A 74 -4.67 9.35 -2.16
CA MET A 74 -4.06 10.22 -3.16
C MET A 74 -5.00 11.37 -3.47
N LEU A 75 -4.45 12.58 -3.41
CA LEU A 75 -5.12 13.83 -3.69
C LEU A 75 -4.59 14.41 -4.98
N LEU A 76 -5.47 14.61 -5.95
CA LEU A 76 -5.19 15.34 -7.18
C LEU A 76 -5.81 16.73 -7.06
N ILE A 77 -4.93 17.73 -6.97
CA ILE A 77 -5.29 19.14 -6.85
C ILE A 77 -5.10 19.82 -8.19
N GLU A 78 -6.18 20.36 -8.76
CA GLU A 78 -6.19 21.07 -10.04
C GLU A 78 -6.49 22.56 -9.79
N PHE A 79 -5.59 23.43 -10.20
CA PHE A 79 -5.77 24.88 -10.13
C PHE A 79 -6.43 25.37 -11.41
N THR A 80 -7.50 26.16 -11.29
CA THR A 80 -8.29 26.64 -12.43
C THR A 80 -7.58 27.74 -13.21
N GLU A 81 -6.73 28.51 -12.55
CA GLU A 81 -5.95 29.60 -13.14
C GLU A 81 -4.48 29.19 -13.28
N THR A 82 -3.82 29.74 -14.31
CA THR A 82 -2.39 29.59 -14.53
C THR A 82 -1.60 30.39 -13.48
N LEU A 83 -1.53 29.86 -12.25
CA LEU A 83 -0.80 30.46 -11.16
C LEU A 83 0.71 30.17 -11.26
N PRO A 84 1.57 31.09 -10.80
CA PRO A 84 2.99 30.81 -10.64
C PRO A 84 3.22 29.61 -9.72
N GLU A 85 4.23 28.78 -10.03
CA GLU A 85 4.52 27.54 -9.29
C GLU A 85 4.70 27.79 -7.77
N GLU A 86 5.35 28.88 -7.38
CA GLU A 86 5.54 29.25 -5.98
C GLU A 86 4.21 29.49 -5.24
N VAL A 87 3.24 30.13 -5.91
CA VAL A 87 1.92 30.40 -5.31
C VAL A 87 1.17 29.09 -5.12
N THR A 88 1.22 28.21 -6.12
CA THR A 88 0.60 26.89 -6.10
C THR A 88 1.15 26.02 -4.96
N VAL A 89 2.47 25.95 -4.82
CA VAL A 89 3.13 25.19 -3.75
C VAL A 89 2.76 25.75 -2.37
N ASN A 90 2.73 27.07 -2.23
CA ASN A 90 2.34 27.72 -0.98
C ASN A 90 0.87 27.42 -0.60
N GLN A 91 -0.06 27.43 -1.57
CA GLN A 91 -1.46 27.06 -1.31
C GLN A 91 -1.61 25.59 -0.90
N VAL A 92 -0.87 24.67 -1.53
CA VAL A 92 -0.87 23.25 -1.14
C VAL A 92 -0.32 23.08 0.28
N ASN A 93 0.76 23.78 0.63
CA ASN A 93 1.32 23.73 1.99
C ASN A 93 0.34 24.26 3.03
N GLN A 94 -0.35 25.37 2.73
CA GLN A 94 -1.42 25.90 3.61
C GLN A 94 -2.56 24.91 3.78
N PHE A 95 -2.97 24.24 2.70
CA PHE A 95 -3.98 23.19 2.75
C PHE A 95 -3.55 22.01 3.63
N ILE A 96 -2.30 21.56 3.52
CA ILE A 96 -1.78 20.47 4.35
C ILE A 96 -1.73 20.87 5.83
N SER A 97 -1.30 22.09 6.15
CA SER A 97 -1.30 22.60 7.52
C SER A 97 -2.72 22.69 8.10
N ALA A 98 -3.68 23.18 7.32
CA ALA A 98 -5.09 23.21 7.74
C ALA A 98 -5.64 21.80 7.96
N LEU A 99 -5.30 20.85 7.08
CA LEU A 99 -5.72 19.47 7.20
C LEU A 99 -5.12 18.81 8.46
N GLU A 100 -3.84 19.03 8.74
CA GLU A 100 -3.18 18.57 9.96
C GLU A 100 -3.86 19.13 11.20
N GLU A 101 -4.14 20.43 11.24
CA GLU A 101 -4.80 21.08 12.37
C GLU A 101 -6.18 20.43 12.62
N LYS A 102 -7.00 20.27 11.59
CA LYS A 102 -8.34 19.65 11.72
C LYS A 102 -8.26 18.17 12.14
N LEU A 103 -7.32 17.41 11.56
CA LEU A 103 -7.08 16.02 11.93
C LEU A 103 -6.54 15.88 13.36
N SER A 104 -5.83 16.88 13.90
CA SER A 104 -5.33 16.83 15.28
C SER A 104 -6.45 16.83 16.32
N TYR A 105 -7.58 17.50 16.02
CA TYR A 105 -8.72 17.57 16.95
C TYR A 105 -9.59 16.31 16.94
N ILE A 106 -9.70 15.63 15.80
CA ILE A 106 -10.64 14.50 15.62
C ILE A 106 -9.93 13.14 15.52
N GLY A 107 -8.67 13.14 15.09
CA GLY A 107 -7.87 11.96 14.77
C GLY A 107 -8.29 11.28 13.46
N PRO A 108 -7.46 10.38 12.89
CA PRO A 108 -6.05 10.13 13.22
C PRO A 108 -5.16 11.29 12.75
N PRO A 109 -4.04 11.58 13.45
CA PRO A 109 -3.14 12.65 13.04
C PRO A 109 -2.51 12.36 11.68
N LEU A 110 -2.32 13.42 10.89
CA LEU A 110 -1.62 13.33 9.62
C LEU A 110 -0.13 13.07 9.88
N LYS A 111 0.44 12.05 9.24
CA LYS A 111 1.87 11.79 9.30
C LYS A 111 2.58 12.56 8.19
N ILE A 112 3.13 13.72 8.52
CA ILE A 112 3.88 14.54 7.56
C ILE A 112 5.07 13.77 6.97
N GLU A 113 5.76 12.96 7.79
CA GLU A 113 6.92 12.17 7.37
C GLU A 113 6.61 11.14 6.27
N GLU A 114 5.35 10.66 6.21
CA GLU A 114 4.87 9.72 5.20
C GLU A 114 4.15 10.42 4.03
N THR A 115 3.86 11.72 4.18
CA THR A 115 3.13 12.53 3.19
C THR A 115 4.11 13.24 2.27
N TRP A 116 3.93 13.10 0.96
CA TRP A 116 4.79 13.72 -0.04
C TRP A 116 3.96 14.43 -1.11
N ILE A 117 4.58 15.42 -1.74
CA ILE A 117 3.96 16.26 -2.77
C ILE A 117 4.81 16.17 -4.03
N SER A 118 4.17 16.00 -5.18
CA SER A 118 4.84 16.10 -6.46
C SER A 118 3.88 16.62 -7.53
N LYS A 119 4.43 17.36 -8.50
CA LYS A 119 3.70 17.85 -9.67
C LYS A 119 3.68 16.83 -10.82
N ASP A 120 4.75 16.05 -10.92
CA ASP A 120 5.07 15.23 -12.08
C ASP A 120 5.03 13.73 -11.78
N TYR A 121 4.97 13.36 -10.50
CA TYR A 121 4.99 11.98 -10.05
C TYR A 121 3.75 11.65 -9.24
N LEU A 122 3.11 10.54 -9.59
CA LEU A 122 1.91 10.02 -8.95
C LEU A 122 2.17 8.55 -8.61
N LEU A 123 1.88 8.15 -7.38
CA LEU A 123 1.98 6.75 -6.95
C LEU A 123 0.67 6.35 -6.30
N TYR A 124 -0.07 5.43 -6.93
CA TYR A 124 -1.30 4.89 -6.36
C TYR A 124 -1.26 3.37 -6.40
N GLY A 125 -1.53 2.69 -5.28
CA GLY A 125 -1.56 1.22 -5.25
C GLY A 125 -0.25 0.55 -5.67
N LYS A 126 0.91 1.19 -5.41
CA LYS A 126 2.25 0.77 -5.87
C LYS A 126 2.42 0.83 -7.41
N PHE A 127 1.57 1.57 -8.11
CA PHE A 127 1.65 1.85 -9.53
C PHE A 127 2.18 3.28 -9.76
N PRO A 128 3.46 3.42 -10.15
CA PRO A 128 4.07 4.72 -10.40
C PRO A 128 3.71 5.28 -11.79
N ILE A 129 3.34 6.56 -11.83
CA ILE A 129 3.10 7.34 -13.04
C ILE A 129 3.99 8.58 -12.96
N LYS A 130 4.79 8.83 -14.00
CA LYS A 130 5.65 10.01 -14.11
C LYS A 130 5.36 10.74 -15.41
N ASN A 131 5.16 12.05 -15.36
CA ASN A 131 4.88 12.88 -16.55
C ASN A 131 3.73 12.31 -17.40
N ARG A 132 2.67 11.80 -16.76
CA ARG A 132 1.52 11.15 -17.41
C ARG A 132 1.84 9.80 -18.10
N VAL A 133 3.03 9.26 -17.90
CA VAL A 133 3.45 7.95 -18.42
C VAL A 133 3.52 6.95 -17.26
N ALA A 134 2.84 5.81 -17.40
CA ALA A 134 2.98 4.70 -16.47
C ALA A 134 4.41 4.15 -16.50
N LEU A 135 5.07 4.08 -15.35
CA LEU A 135 6.39 3.48 -15.22
C LEU A 135 6.27 1.96 -15.06
N THR A 136 7.29 1.25 -15.52
CA THR A 136 7.26 -0.21 -15.57
C THR A 136 7.53 -0.81 -14.20
N THR A 137 6.78 -1.87 -13.85
CA THR A 137 6.91 -2.59 -12.57
C THR A 137 7.17 -4.08 -12.77
N SER A 138 7.64 -4.45 -13.97
CA SER A 138 7.85 -5.83 -14.41
C SER A 138 8.82 -6.59 -13.52
N TRP A 139 9.91 -5.96 -13.09
CA TRP A 139 10.94 -6.58 -12.24
C TRP A 139 10.39 -7.16 -10.94
N LYS A 140 9.46 -6.46 -10.27
CA LYS A 140 8.85 -6.95 -9.03
C LYS A 140 8.04 -8.24 -9.26
N LYS A 141 7.44 -8.37 -10.44
CA LYS A 141 6.69 -9.55 -10.86
C LYS A 141 7.63 -10.67 -11.29
N ASN A 142 8.73 -10.32 -11.97
CA ASN A 142 9.80 -11.27 -12.31
C ASN A 142 10.42 -11.91 -11.06
N CYS A 143 10.63 -11.15 -9.98
CA CYS A 143 11.11 -11.72 -8.71
C CYS A 143 10.16 -12.77 -8.09
N ARG A 144 8.92 -12.88 -8.57
CA ARG A 144 7.94 -13.90 -8.15
C ARG A 144 7.83 -15.07 -9.13
N MET A 145 8.66 -15.10 -10.17
CA MET A 145 8.75 -16.21 -11.12
C MET A 145 9.67 -17.31 -10.57
N PHE A 146 9.28 -17.93 -9.46
CA PHE A 146 9.99 -19.09 -8.94
C PHE A 146 9.01 -20.23 -8.66
N ARG A 147 9.55 -21.42 -8.43
CA ARG A 147 8.75 -22.61 -8.18
C ARG A 147 8.05 -22.48 -6.82
N CYS A 148 6.83 -23.02 -6.71
CA CYS A 148 6.11 -23.16 -5.43
C CYS A 148 5.67 -21.82 -4.76
N CYS A 149 5.54 -20.70 -5.48
CA CYS A 149 5.23 -19.40 -4.87
C CYS A 149 3.92 -19.33 -4.07
N ASN A 150 2.92 -20.14 -4.43
CA ASN A 150 1.53 -19.94 -3.99
C ASN A 150 0.85 -21.20 -3.44
N GLU A 151 1.55 -22.33 -3.31
CA GLU A 151 0.92 -23.60 -2.96
C GLU A 151 1.76 -24.46 -2.02
N ASP A 152 1.07 -25.15 -1.12
CA ASP A 152 1.67 -26.07 -0.15
C ASP A 152 2.22 -27.35 -0.81
N PHE A 153 1.65 -27.75 -1.96
CA PHE A 153 2.05 -28.96 -2.69
C PHE A 153 2.47 -28.62 -4.14
N PRO A 154 3.77 -28.53 -4.42
CA PRO A 154 4.22 -28.09 -5.73
C PRO A 154 4.17 -29.20 -6.77
N THR A 155 3.15 -29.16 -7.63
CA THR A 155 3.11 -29.97 -8.85
C THR A 155 3.80 -29.26 -10.00
N ILE A 156 4.18 -30.00 -11.05
CA ILE A 156 4.75 -29.40 -12.26
C ILE A 156 3.73 -28.49 -12.94
N GLU A 157 2.47 -28.92 -12.97
CA GLU A 157 1.37 -28.16 -13.57
C GLU A 157 1.15 -26.83 -12.85
N THR A 158 1.08 -26.83 -11.52
CA THR A 158 0.85 -25.61 -10.74
C THR A 158 2.06 -24.69 -10.73
N SER A 159 3.28 -25.25 -10.81
CA SER A 159 4.51 -24.49 -11.02
C SER A 159 4.50 -23.76 -12.37
N LEU A 160 4.11 -24.45 -13.44
CA LEU A 160 4.06 -23.86 -14.79
C LEU A 160 2.95 -22.82 -14.91
N SER A 161 1.78 -23.09 -14.32
CA SER A 161 0.66 -22.14 -14.26
C SER A 161 1.05 -20.85 -13.53
N SER A 162 1.74 -20.98 -12.38
CA SER A 162 2.25 -19.84 -11.62
C SER A 162 3.30 -19.04 -12.40
N LEU A 163 4.21 -19.73 -13.10
CA LEU A 163 5.22 -19.09 -13.96
C LEU A 163 4.55 -18.30 -15.09
N ALA A 164 3.61 -18.93 -15.81
CA ALA A 164 2.88 -18.30 -16.89
C ALA A 164 2.09 -17.08 -16.40
N ALA A 165 1.36 -17.18 -15.30
CA ALA A 165 0.58 -16.07 -14.73
C ALA A 165 1.47 -14.87 -14.37
N ASN A 166 2.63 -15.11 -13.73
CA ASN A 166 3.56 -14.05 -13.38
C ASN A 166 4.24 -13.44 -14.61
N LEU A 167 4.56 -14.25 -15.63
CA LEU A 167 5.08 -13.78 -16.92
C LEU A 167 4.07 -12.87 -17.63
N TYR A 168 2.82 -13.30 -17.76
CA TYR A 168 1.75 -12.48 -18.34
C TYR A 168 1.60 -11.15 -17.59
N ALA A 169 1.61 -11.20 -16.25
CA ALA A 169 1.54 -10.00 -15.44
C ALA A 169 2.76 -9.09 -15.65
N ALA A 170 3.98 -9.65 -15.78
CA ALA A 170 5.21 -8.89 -16.00
C ALA A 170 5.19 -8.18 -17.36
N VAL A 171 4.86 -8.91 -18.43
CA VAL A 171 4.71 -8.41 -19.79
C VAL A 171 3.65 -7.30 -19.86
N ALA A 172 2.51 -7.47 -19.20
CA ALA A 172 1.45 -6.45 -19.19
C ALA A 172 1.84 -5.16 -18.44
N SER A 173 2.91 -5.18 -17.65
CA SER A 173 3.42 -3.99 -16.93
C SER A 173 4.72 -3.44 -17.48
N ASP A 174 5.12 -3.87 -18.68
CA ASP A 174 6.30 -3.36 -19.36
C ASP A 174 5.96 -2.89 -20.78
N ASN A 175 6.77 -1.96 -21.27
CA ASN A 175 6.74 -1.55 -22.67
C ASN A 175 7.68 -2.41 -23.51
N VAL A 176 8.69 -3.04 -22.89
CA VAL A 176 9.68 -3.90 -23.56
C VAL A 176 9.51 -5.35 -23.11
N THR A 177 8.95 -6.18 -24.00
CA THR A 177 8.50 -7.54 -23.65
C THR A 177 9.54 -8.62 -23.93
N GLN A 178 10.51 -8.36 -24.80
CA GLN A 178 11.48 -9.35 -25.26
C GLN A 178 12.40 -9.89 -24.14
N PRO A 179 13.01 -9.05 -23.27
CA PRO A 179 13.89 -9.53 -22.21
C PRO A 179 13.16 -10.38 -21.17
N ILE A 180 11.90 -10.02 -20.89
CA ILE A 180 11.05 -10.73 -19.92
C ILE A 180 10.76 -12.14 -20.43
N PHE A 181 10.46 -12.27 -21.72
CA PHE A 181 10.23 -13.57 -22.34
C PHE A 181 11.47 -14.46 -22.27
N PHE A 182 12.66 -13.93 -22.60
CA PHE A 182 13.90 -14.69 -22.49
C PHE A 182 14.24 -15.14 -21.07
N LEU A 183 13.99 -14.29 -20.06
CA LEU A 183 14.16 -14.66 -18.65
C LEU A 183 13.25 -15.82 -18.25
N SER A 184 11.98 -15.80 -18.69
CA SER A 184 11.04 -16.89 -18.39
C SER A 184 11.41 -18.23 -19.03
N ILE A 185 12.00 -18.19 -20.23
CA ILE A 185 12.52 -19.38 -20.92
C ILE A 185 13.75 -19.91 -20.17
N SER A 186 14.66 -19.02 -19.78
CA SER A 186 15.82 -19.36 -18.94
C SER A 186 15.41 -20.06 -17.65
N ASP A 187 14.44 -19.53 -16.91
CA ASP A 187 13.98 -20.15 -15.66
C ASP A 187 13.21 -21.46 -15.88
N GLY A 188 12.52 -21.59 -17.03
CA GLY A 188 11.93 -22.85 -17.46
C GLY A 188 12.95 -23.94 -17.80
N HIS A 189 14.11 -23.56 -18.35
CA HIS A 189 15.20 -24.47 -18.71
C HIS A 189 16.20 -24.72 -17.56
N ASN A 190 16.44 -23.75 -16.68
CA ASN A 190 17.33 -23.83 -15.51
C ASN A 190 16.73 -24.63 -14.33
N GLN A 191 15.96 -25.69 -14.63
CA GLN A 191 15.65 -26.75 -13.67
C GLN A 191 16.91 -27.47 -13.12
N GLN A 192 18.11 -27.07 -13.54
CA GLN A 192 19.37 -27.35 -12.85
C GLN A 192 19.96 -26.06 -12.26
N PHE A 193 20.07 -26.05 -10.93
CA PHE A 193 20.66 -25.04 -10.06
C PHE A 193 21.76 -24.18 -10.72
N SER A 194 21.65 -22.85 -10.61
CA SER A 194 22.76 -21.93 -10.86
C SER A 194 22.71 -20.77 -9.86
N LEU A 195 23.63 -20.77 -8.90
CA LEU A 195 23.92 -19.65 -8.00
C LEU A 195 24.75 -18.62 -8.76
N PHE A 196 24.21 -17.41 -8.97
CA PHE A 196 25.01 -16.28 -9.45
C PHE A 196 25.57 -15.51 -8.26
N LEU A 197 26.87 -15.71 -8.01
CA LEU A 197 27.67 -14.92 -7.08
C LEU A 197 28.08 -13.62 -7.79
N VAL A 198 27.53 -12.48 -7.38
CA VAL A 198 27.99 -11.16 -7.83
C VAL A 198 29.01 -10.64 -6.81
N ILE A 199 30.29 -10.69 -7.15
CA ILE A 199 31.36 -10.04 -6.39
C ILE A 199 31.52 -8.62 -6.94
N TYR A 200 31.36 -7.62 -6.07
CA TYR A 200 31.74 -6.25 -6.38
C TYR A 200 33.23 -6.05 -6.06
N GLN A 201 33.99 -5.49 -7.01
CA GLN A 201 35.31 -4.88 -6.75
C GLN A 201 35.12 -3.49 -6.17
#